data_AF-A0AB34SNY8-F1
#
_entry.id   AF-A0AB34SNY8-F1
#
_cell.length_a   1.000
_cell.length_b   1.000
_cell.length_c   1.000
_cell.angle_alpha   90.00
_cell.angle_beta   90.00
_cell.angle_gamma   90.00
#
_symmetry.space_group_name_H-M   'P 1'
#
loop_
_entity.id
_entity.type
_entity.pdbx_description
1 polymer ?
#
loop_
_entity_poly.entity_id
_entity_poly.type
_entity_poly.pdbx_seq_one_letter_code
_entity_poly.pdbx_strand_id
1 'polypeptide(L)'
;MGEHTTLNECSYKLGISIVTAFHWRHKIFHAIENNYKPEKFDEVVDVDTYYTEKCYKGSRNKIQRYKCKNEECKKTFSNTTNSVWKYLKHKPEKWFEFIELMGEHTTLNECAAKLEISIVTAFYWRHKIFHAIENNYKPEKFDEVVDVDTYYTEKCYKGSRNKNYTYADKVKNKFDKMYGLVPRSVSVLIAEESGKMPLIRKTESNETIVNNFNNNVLKIASKDCYMRTDHFT
;
A
#
# COMPACT_ATOMS: atom_id res chain seq x y z
N MET A 1 6.16 -26.89 11.64
CA MET A 1 6.67 -25.72 12.37
C MET A 1 7.44 -24.91 11.36
N GLY A 2 6.85 -23.86 10.80
CA GLY A 2 7.60 -22.94 9.94
C GLY A 2 8.52 -22.13 10.83
N GLU A 3 9.81 -22.09 10.51
CA GLU A 3 10.78 -21.22 11.18
C GLU A 3 10.35 -19.77 10.94
N HIS A 4 9.90 -19.10 12.00
CA HIS A 4 9.58 -17.68 11.94
C HIS A 4 10.89 -16.90 11.78
N THR A 5 11.02 -16.15 10.68
CA THR A 5 12.22 -15.34 10.43
C THR A 5 12.39 -14.34 11.58
N THR A 6 13.57 -14.35 12.22
CA THR A 6 13.85 -13.47 13.35
C THR A 6 14.26 -12.08 12.88
N LEU A 7 14.09 -11.05 13.73
CA LEU A 7 14.58 -9.69 13.45
C LEU A 7 16.06 -9.63 13.07
N ASN A 8 16.86 -10.57 13.60
CA ASN A 8 18.26 -10.72 13.28
C ASN A 8 18.47 -11.19 11.83
N GLU A 9 17.66 -12.13 11.36
CA GLU A 9 17.71 -12.59 9.97
C GLU A 9 17.23 -11.52 9.00
N CYS A 10 16.18 -10.76 9.35
CA CYS A 10 15.74 -9.61 8.55
C CYS A 10 16.82 -8.52 8.47
N SER A 11 17.45 -8.19 9.60
CA SER A 11 18.55 -7.22 9.67
C SER A 11 19.74 -7.66 8.81
N TYR A 12 20.11 -8.94 8.88
CA TYR A 12 21.19 -9.53 8.09
C TYR A 12 20.88 -9.51 6.58
N LYS A 13 19.66 -9.89 6.18
CA LYS A 13 19.24 -9.91 4.77
C LYS A 13 19.15 -8.52 4.14
N LEU A 14 18.71 -7.53 4.91
CA LEU A 14 18.48 -6.16 4.42
C LEU A 14 19.72 -5.25 4.57
N GLY A 15 20.79 -5.72 5.22
CA GLY A 15 22.01 -4.91 5.44
C GLY A 15 21.79 -3.69 6.33
N ILE A 16 20.81 -3.73 7.23
CA ILE A 16 20.44 -2.62 8.13
C ILE A 16 20.57 -3.06 9.60
N SER A 17 20.74 -2.12 10.53
CA SER A 17 20.82 -2.46 11.95
C SER A 17 19.52 -3.13 12.45
N ILE A 18 19.64 -4.03 13.44
CA ILE A 18 18.49 -4.69 14.09
C ILE A 18 17.47 -3.65 14.60
N VAL A 19 17.97 -2.52 15.12
CA VAL A 19 17.16 -1.41 15.61
C VAL A 19 16.40 -0.73 14.48
N THR A 20 17.03 -0.55 13.31
CA THR A 20 16.38 -0.02 12.11
C THR A 20 15.32 -0.98 11.58
N ALA A 21 15.63 -2.28 11.52
CA ALA A 21 14.67 -3.32 11.14
C ALA A 21 13.46 -3.37 12.08
N PHE A 22 13.69 -3.23 13.39
CA PHE A 22 12.63 -3.12 14.41
C PHE A 22 11.78 -1.87 14.20
N HIS A 23 12.40 -0.69 14.02
CA HIS A 23 11.67 0.55 13.77
C HIS A 23 10.87 0.50 12.47
N TRP A 24 11.38 -0.14 11.41
CA TRP A 24 10.66 -0.30 10.15
C TRP A 24 9.47 -1.24 10.32
N ARG A 25 9.67 -2.38 10.99
CA ARG A 25 8.58 -3.31 11.36
C ARG A 25 7.50 -2.60 12.17
N HIS A 26 7.90 -1.83 13.18
CA HIS A 26 6.98 -1.10 14.06
C HIS A 26 6.29 0.08 13.37
N LYS A 27 7.00 0.82 12.50
CA LYS A 27 6.41 1.90 11.71
C LYS A 27 5.39 1.34 10.73
N ILE A 28 5.70 0.26 10.02
CA ILE A 28 4.77 -0.40 9.08
C ILE A 28 3.50 -0.83 9.83
N PHE A 29 3.66 -1.41 11.02
CA PHE A 29 2.54 -1.72 11.92
C PHE A 29 1.75 -0.50 12.36
N HIS A 30 2.40 0.53 12.88
CA HIS A 30 1.76 1.74 13.36
C HIS A 30 1.07 2.49 12.22
N ALA A 31 1.60 2.43 11.01
CA ALA A 31 0.97 2.95 9.81
C ALA A 31 -0.26 2.10 9.43
N ILE A 32 -0.10 0.77 9.32
CA ILE A 32 -1.21 -0.18 9.12
C ILE A 32 -2.32 0.04 10.15
N GLU A 33 -1.96 0.30 11.41
CA GLU A 33 -2.89 0.57 12.49
C GLU A 33 -3.47 1.98 12.38
N ASN A 34 -2.70 3.03 12.09
CA ASN A 34 -3.15 4.43 11.98
C ASN A 34 -4.13 4.68 10.83
N ASN A 35 -3.88 4.13 9.65
CA ASN A 35 -4.78 4.27 8.49
C ASN A 35 -6.16 3.67 8.71
N TYR A 36 -6.22 2.82 9.71
CA TYR A 36 -7.37 2.03 10.09
C TYR A 36 -7.63 2.19 11.59
N LYS A 37 -7.04 3.23 12.22
CA LYS A 37 -7.17 3.48 13.64
C LYS A 37 -8.62 3.89 13.81
N PRO A 38 -9.29 3.32 14.80
CA PRO A 38 -10.67 3.63 15.03
C PRO A 38 -10.74 4.94 15.82
N GLU A 39 -10.22 6.06 15.28
CA GLU A 39 -10.36 7.41 15.88
C GLU A 39 -11.83 7.91 15.89
N LYS A 40 -12.78 6.99 15.73
CA LYS A 40 -14.21 7.16 16.00
C LYS A 40 -14.80 6.14 16.98
N PHE A 41 -13.98 5.35 17.67
CA PHE A 41 -14.45 4.34 18.63
C PHE A 41 -13.76 4.38 20.00
N ASP A 42 -13.00 5.43 20.33
CA ASP A 42 -12.52 5.60 21.70
C ASP A 42 -13.65 6.02 22.67
N GLU A 43 -14.84 6.35 22.15
CA GLU A 43 -16.10 6.52 22.89
C GLU A 43 -16.93 5.21 22.96
N VAL A 44 -16.30 4.03 22.88
CA VAL A 44 -17.00 2.73 23.00
C VAL A 44 -17.49 2.42 24.44
N VAL A 45 -17.48 3.40 25.33
CA VAL A 45 -18.17 3.28 26.64
C VAL A 45 -19.68 3.54 26.50
N ASP A 46 -20.16 4.19 25.42
CA ASP A 46 -21.59 4.54 25.23
C ASP A 46 -22.28 3.82 24.03
N VAL A 47 -21.86 2.59 23.68
CA VAL A 47 -22.41 1.85 22.52
C VAL A 47 -23.91 1.50 22.67
N ASP A 48 -24.46 1.56 23.88
CA ASP A 48 -25.83 1.17 24.17
C ASP A 48 -26.90 2.14 23.65
N THR A 49 -26.57 3.38 23.29
CA THR A 49 -27.57 4.36 22.81
C THR A 49 -27.86 4.25 21.31
N TYR A 50 -26.84 4.05 20.46
CA TYR A 50 -26.97 4.10 18.99
C TYR A 50 -26.83 2.74 18.27
N TYR A 51 -26.37 1.70 18.96
CA TYR A 51 -26.07 0.41 18.33
C TYR A 51 -26.68 -0.75 19.12
N THR A 52 -27.05 -1.82 18.41
CA THR A 52 -27.50 -3.08 19.03
C THR A 52 -26.43 -4.13 18.85
N GLU A 53 -26.11 -4.83 19.94
CA GLU A 53 -25.34 -6.07 19.84
C GLU A 53 -26.11 -7.08 18.99
N LYS A 54 -25.44 -7.62 17.96
CA LYS A 54 -26.04 -8.63 17.08
C LYS A 54 -25.27 -9.94 17.19
N CYS A 55 -25.67 -10.75 18.15
CA CYS A 55 -25.15 -12.11 18.36
C CYS A 55 -25.83 -13.11 17.41
N TYR A 56 -25.37 -13.21 16.16
CA TYR A 56 -25.71 -14.38 15.34
C TYR A 56 -24.93 -15.58 15.88
N LYS A 57 -25.55 -16.37 16.78
CA LYS A 57 -24.99 -17.60 17.36
C LYS A 57 -23.53 -17.46 17.80
N GLY A 58 -23.31 -16.80 18.94
CA GLY A 58 -22.05 -16.83 19.70
C GLY A 58 -20.80 -16.52 18.88
N SER A 59 -20.56 -15.25 18.53
CA SER A 59 -19.29 -14.74 17.96
C SER A 59 -18.75 -15.47 16.70
N ARG A 60 -18.70 -14.78 15.56
CA ARG A 60 -17.99 -15.35 14.39
C ARG A 60 -16.49 -15.27 14.65
N ASN A 61 -15.87 -16.39 15.00
CA ASN A 61 -14.45 -16.49 15.42
C ASN A 61 -14.10 -15.63 16.65
N LYS A 62 -14.94 -15.61 17.70
CA LYS A 62 -14.68 -14.83 18.95
C LYS A 62 -14.68 -13.30 18.80
N ILE A 63 -15.14 -12.76 17.67
CA ILE A 63 -15.21 -11.31 17.44
C ILE A 63 -16.67 -10.84 17.54
N GLN A 64 -16.91 -9.86 18.42
CA GLN A 64 -18.22 -9.21 18.61
C GLN A 64 -18.63 -8.38 17.40
N ARG A 65 -19.93 -8.39 17.07
CA ARG A 65 -20.51 -7.62 15.95
C ARG A 65 -21.65 -6.73 16.43
N TYR A 66 -21.69 -5.52 15.91
CA TYR A 66 -22.70 -4.51 16.21
C TYR A 66 -23.52 -4.19 14.96
N LYS A 67 -24.75 -3.73 15.17
CA LYS A 67 -25.64 -3.23 14.12
C LYS A 67 -26.13 -1.83 14.50
N CYS A 68 -26.12 -0.92 13.53
CA CYS A 68 -26.74 0.40 13.69
C CYS A 68 -28.26 0.28 13.97
N LYS A 69 -28.73 0.98 15.02
CA LYS A 69 -30.16 1.06 15.39
C LYS A 69 -30.98 1.89 14.40
N ASN A 70 -30.35 2.79 13.64
CA ASN A 70 -31.05 3.57 12.62
C ASN A 70 -31.64 2.64 11.55
N GLU A 71 -32.96 2.72 11.38
CA GLU A 71 -33.75 1.91 10.46
C GLU A 71 -33.39 2.10 8.98
N GLU A 72 -32.82 3.25 8.62
CA GLU A 72 -32.33 3.56 7.25
C GLU A 72 -30.93 2.98 6.99
N CYS A 73 -30.08 2.88 8.02
CA CYS A 73 -28.69 2.45 7.85
C CYS A 73 -28.54 0.93 7.97
N LYS A 74 -28.98 0.33 9.10
CA LYS A 74 -28.94 -1.11 9.40
C LYS A 74 -27.59 -1.84 9.16
N LYS A 75 -26.50 -1.12 8.88
CA LYS A 75 -25.17 -1.68 8.59
C LYS A 75 -24.61 -2.43 9.81
N THR A 76 -23.81 -3.47 9.55
CA THR A 76 -23.13 -4.25 10.59
C THR A 76 -21.64 -4.00 10.58
N PHE A 77 -21.03 -3.94 11.76
CA PHE A 77 -19.59 -3.76 11.96
C PHE A 77 -19.11 -4.58 13.16
N SER A 78 -17.82 -4.56 13.44
CA SER A 78 -17.09 -5.27 14.48
C SER A 78 -15.88 -4.42 14.90
N ASN A 79 -15.21 -4.76 16.00
CA ASN A 79 -13.96 -4.10 16.42
C ASN A 79 -12.86 -4.16 15.35
N THR A 80 -12.95 -5.12 14.42
CA THR A 80 -12.03 -5.27 13.29
C THR A 80 -12.54 -4.63 12.00
N THR A 81 -13.69 -3.95 12.02
CA THR A 81 -14.24 -3.30 10.83
C THR A 81 -13.40 -2.08 10.48
N ASN A 82 -13.03 -1.97 9.20
CA ASN A 82 -12.05 -0.99 8.72
C ASN A 82 -10.72 -1.10 9.47
N SER A 83 -10.31 -2.31 9.85
CA SER A 83 -8.95 -2.62 10.28
C SER A 83 -8.24 -3.46 9.23
N VAL A 84 -6.91 -3.52 9.26
CA VAL A 84 -6.16 -4.51 8.47
C VAL A 84 -6.63 -5.92 8.82
N TRP A 85 -6.97 -6.15 10.09
CA TRP A 85 -7.54 -7.39 10.68
C TRP A 85 -8.93 -7.77 10.14
N LYS A 86 -9.59 -6.90 9.37
CA LYS A 86 -10.91 -7.18 8.78
C LYS A 86 -10.85 -8.41 7.88
N TYR A 87 -11.64 -9.43 8.23
CA TYR A 87 -11.75 -10.71 7.52
C TYR A 87 -10.45 -11.52 7.44
N LEU A 88 -9.45 -11.22 8.28
CA LEU A 88 -8.29 -12.10 8.39
C LEU A 88 -8.74 -13.45 8.96
N LYS A 89 -8.54 -14.50 8.18
CA LYS A 89 -8.70 -15.89 8.63
C LYS A 89 -7.38 -16.49 9.10
N HIS A 90 -6.26 -15.88 8.72
CA HIS A 90 -4.91 -16.33 9.05
C HIS A 90 -4.38 -15.53 10.24
N LYS A 91 -3.48 -16.16 11.00
CA LYS A 91 -2.87 -15.54 12.17
C LYS A 91 -1.98 -14.35 11.77
N PRO A 92 -1.78 -13.36 12.67
CA PRO A 92 -0.90 -12.21 12.43
C PRO A 92 0.52 -12.57 12.00
N GLU A 93 1.07 -13.71 12.45
CA GLU A 93 2.46 -14.08 12.15
C GLU A 93 2.68 -14.28 10.64
N LYS A 94 1.71 -14.90 9.95
CA LYS A 94 1.78 -15.09 8.49
C LYS A 94 1.80 -13.76 7.73
N TRP A 95 1.27 -12.68 8.32
CA TRP A 95 1.33 -11.35 7.70
C TRP A 95 2.74 -10.75 7.74
N PHE A 96 3.52 -10.99 8.79
CA PHE A 96 4.92 -10.52 8.85
C PHE A 96 5.77 -11.24 7.84
N GLU A 97 5.67 -12.57 7.80
CA GLU A 97 6.38 -13.38 6.81
C GLU A 97 5.98 -12.95 5.39
N PHE A 98 4.71 -12.60 5.14
CA PHE A 98 4.30 -12.06 3.84
C PHE A 98 4.94 -10.71 3.51
N ILE A 99 5.02 -9.79 4.48
CA ILE A 99 5.66 -8.47 4.29
C ILE A 99 7.16 -8.64 4.05
N GLU A 100 7.82 -9.54 4.76
CA GLU A 100 9.23 -9.87 4.57
C GLU A 100 9.49 -10.44 3.17
N LEU A 101 8.69 -11.42 2.75
CA LEU A 101 8.76 -12.00 1.41
C LEU A 101 8.51 -10.96 0.30
N MET A 102 7.62 -9.99 0.54
CA MET A 102 7.40 -8.84 -0.35
C MET A 102 8.63 -7.92 -0.41
N GLY A 103 9.33 -7.72 0.71
CA GLY A 103 10.59 -6.96 0.77
C GLY A 103 11.76 -7.68 0.07
N GLU A 104 11.76 -9.01 0.05
CA GLU A 104 12.70 -9.85 -0.73
C GLU A 104 12.36 -9.91 -2.23
N HIS A 105 11.38 -9.12 -2.71
CA HIS A 105 10.91 -9.09 -4.10
C HIS A 105 10.40 -10.43 -4.64
N THR A 106 9.96 -11.33 -3.76
CA THR A 106 9.42 -12.64 -4.18
C THR A 106 8.07 -12.51 -4.89
N THR A 107 7.76 -13.47 -5.75
CA THR A 107 6.50 -13.47 -6.50
C THR A 107 5.33 -13.88 -5.62
N LEU A 108 4.11 -13.44 -5.98
CA LEU A 108 2.89 -13.84 -5.26
C LEU A 108 2.67 -15.35 -5.22
N ASN A 109 3.16 -16.08 -6.24
CA ASN A 109 3.10 -17.54 -6.28
C ASN A 109 4.02 -18.16 -5.22
N GLU A 110 5.25 -17.65 -5.09
CA GLU A 110 6.20 -18.09 -4.08
C GLU A 110 5.73 -17.73 -2.67
N CYS A 111 5.20 -16.50 -2.47
CA CYS A 111 4.58 -16.12 -1.21
C CYS A 111 3.43 -17.08 -0.84
N ALA A 112 2.57 -17.40 -1.81
CA ALA A 112 1.43 -18.28 -1.60
C ALA A 112 1.85 -19.70 -1.23
N ALA A 113 2.87 -20.23 -1.92
CA ALA A 113 3.44 -21.55 -1.64
C ALA A 113 4.11 -21.60 -0.27
N LYS A 114 5.00 -20.63 0.06
CA LYS A 114 5.73 -20.60 1.33
C LYS A 114 4.81 -20.44 2.54
N LEU A 115 3.77 -19.61 2.43
CA LEU A 115 2.86 -19.33 3.54
C LEU A 115 1.64 -20.24 3.57
N GLU A 116 1.54 -21.20 2.65
CA GLU A 116 0.39 -22.09 2.50
C GLU A 116 -0.94 -21.31 2.44
N ILE A 117 -0.99 -20.26 1.62
CA ILE A 117 -2.18 -19.44 1.39
C ILE A 117 -2.59 -19.49 -0.08
N SER A 118 -3.84 -19.17 -0.37
CA SER A 118 -4.25 -19.03 -1.77
C SER A 118 -3.57 -17.83 -2.43
N ILE A 119 -3.26 -17.93 -3.72
CA ILE A 119 -2.74 -16.81 -4.52
C ILE A 119 -3.66 -15.57 -4.45
N VAL A 120 -4.98 -15.79 -4.36
CA VAL A 120 -5.98 -14.74 -4.22
C VAL A 120 -5.82 -14.02 -2.87
N THR A 121 -5.57 -14.77 -1.79
CA THR A 121 -5.27 -14.21 -0.46
C THR A 121 -4.00 -13.36 -0.51
N ALA A 122 -2.91 -13.90 -1.09
CA ALA A 122 -1.65 -13.18 -1.26
C ALA A 122 -1.84 -11.87 -2.05
N PHE A 123 -2.61 -11.91 -3.13
CA PHE A 123 -2.96 -10.72 -3.90
C PHE A 123 -3.71 -9.67 -3.06
N TYR A 124 -4.73 -10.07 -2.30
CA TYR A 124 -5.45 -9.16 -1.40
C TYR A 124 -4.56 -8.56 -0.31
N TRP A 125 -3.63 -9.35 0.24
CA TRP A 125 -2.70 -8.88 1.27
C TRP A 125 -1.75 -7.83 0.71
N ARG A 126 -1.19 -8.07 -0.48
CA ARG A 126 -0.36 -7.10 -1.19
C ARG A 126 -1.09 -5.78 -1.41
N HIS A 127 -2.35 -5.83 -1.84
CA HIS A 127 -3.17 -4.63 -2.02
C HIS A 127 -3.43 -3.89 -0.71
N LYS A 128 -3.73 -4.60 0.38
CA LYS A 128 -3.91 -3.99 1.71
C LYS A 128 -2.65 -3.28 2.18
N ILE A 129 -1.47 -3.91 2.00
CA ILE A 129 -0.18 -3.33 2.39
C ILE A 129 0.11 -2.07 1.57
N PHE A 130 0.02 -2.14 0.25
CA PHE A 130 0.29 -0.97 -0.60
C PHE A 130 -0.69 0.17 -0.37
N HIS A 131 -1.97 -0.12 -0.13
CA HIS A 131 -2.94 0.91 0.24
C HIS A 131 -2.60 1.56 1.60
N ALA A 132 -2.17 0.76 2.58
CA ALA A 132 -1.72 1.29 3.86
C ALA A 132 -0.42 2.12 3.73
N ILE A 133 0.47 1.73 2.81
CA ILE A 133 1.70 2.48 2.54
C ILE A 133 1.35 3.83 1.89
N GLU A 134 0.58 3.81 0.80
CA GLU A 134 0.23 5.01 0.03
C GLU A 134 -0.47 6.09 0.87
N ASN A 135 -1.30 5.69 1.82
CA ASN A 135 -2.06 6.63 2.63
C ASN A 135 -1.28 7.20 3.82
N ASN A 136 -0.24 6.52 4.31
CA ASN A 136 0.55 6.98 5.47
C ASN A 136 1.94 7.51 5.14
N TYR A 137 2.55 7.02 4.06
CA TYR A 137 3.94 7.30 3.73
C TYR A 137 3.97 8.18 2.50
N LYS A 138 3.73 9.47 2.74
CA LYS A 138 4.02 10.55 1.82
C LYS A 138 4.90 11.54 2.56
N PRO A 139 5.94 12.10 1.93
CA PRO A 139 6.68 13.18 2.54
C PRO A 139 5.73 14.37 2.78
N GLU A 140 5.67 14.86 4.01
CA GLU A 140 4.91 16.07 4.34
C GLU A 140 5.55 17.30 3.70
N LYS A 141 6.89 17.29 3.62
CA LYS A 141 7.70 18.37 3.10
C LYS A 141 9.04 17.86 2.58
N PHE A 142 9.57 18.49 1.55
CA PHE A 142 10.97 18.38 1.16
C PHE A 142 11.78 19.59 1.65
N ASP A 143 12.97 19.37 2.22
CA ASP A 143 13.71 20.43 2.90
C ASP A 143 15.01 20.83 2.19
N GLU A 144 15.78 19.85 1.71
CA GLU A 144 17.13 20.04 1.17
C GLU A 144 17.20 19.71 -0.32
N VAL A 145 17.78 18.56 -0.67
CA VAL A 145 18.02 18.13 -2.05
C VAL A 145 17.03 17.05 -2.42
N VAL A 146 16.24 17.31 -3.47
CA VAL A 146 15.25 16.37 -3.98
C VAL A 146 15.68 15.89 -5.36
N ASP A 147 15.83 14.59 -5.48
CA ASP A 147 16.07 13.91 -6.75
C ASP A 147 14.72 13.53 -7.35
N VAL A 148 14.43 14.03 -8.55
CA VAL A 148 13.14 13.87 -9.21
C VAL A 148 13.31 13.19 -10.55
N ASP A 149 12.74 11.99 -10.62
CA ASP A 149 12.81 11.12 -11.78
C ASP A 149 11.43 10.79 -12.36
N THR A 150 11.42 10.57 -13.66
CA THR A 150 10.23 10.16 -14.40
C THR A 150 10.41 8.75 -14.94
N TYR A 151 9.62 7.82 -14.43
CA TYR A 151 9.59 6.44 -14.88
C TYR A 151 8.39 6.20 -15.81
N TYR A 152 8.64 5.56 -16.95
CA TYR A 152 7.60 5.20 -17.91
C TYR A 152 7.37 3.69 -17.94
N THR A 153 6.11 3.28 -17.96
CA THR A 153 5.74 1.87 -18.06
C THR A 153 4.50 1.65 -18.90
N GLU A 154 4.34 0.42 -19.39
CA GLU A 154 3.12 -0.03 -20.02
C GLU A 154 1.95 -0.10 -19.04
N LYS A 155 0.76 0.18 -19.55
CA LYS A 155 -0.49 0.16 -18.78
C LYS A 155 -1.00 -1.27 -18.60
N CYS A 156 -0.61 -1.94 -17.52
CA CYS A 156 -1.04 -3.30 -17.26
C CYS A 156 -2.56 -3.42 -17.02
N TYR A 157 -3.26 -4.17 -17.88
CA TYR A 157 -4.69 -4.52 -17.71
C TYR A 157 -4.91 -5.90 -17.08
N LYS A 158 -3.86 -6.53 -16.54
CA LYS A 158 -3.97 -7.86 -15.95
C LYS A 158 -4.97 -7.85 -14.79
N GLY A 159 -5.95 -8.75 -14.84
CA GLY A 159 -7.04 -8.82 -13.85
C GLY A 159 -8.22 -7.88 -14.12
N SER A 160 -8.16 -7.02 -15.14
CA SER A 160 -9.31 -6.25 -15.59
C SER A 160 -10.26 -7.12 -16.40
N ARG A 161 -11.53 -7.19 -16.00
CA ARG A 161 -12.58 -7.89 -16.76
C ARG A 161 -13.08 -7.10 -17.97
N ASN A 162 -13.00 -5.77 -17.91
CA ASN A 162 -13.67 -4.86 -18.85
C ASN A 162 -12.70 -3.97 -19.63
N LYS A 163 -11.39 -4.08 -19.40
CA LYS A 163 -10.38 -3.26 -20.07
C LYS A 163 -9.33 -4.19 -20.66
N ASN A 164 -9.16 -4.09 -21.97
CA ASN A 164 -8.12 -4.77 -22.72
C ASN A 164 -7.37 -3.71 -23.53
N TYR A 165 -6.12 -3.99 -23.86
CA TYR A 165 -5.42 -3.20 -24.86
C TYR A 165 -6.20 -3.23 -26.18
N THR A 166 -6.36 -2.06 -26.78
CA THR A 166 -6.86 -1.99 -28.17
C THR A 166 -5.84 -2.65 -29.09
N TYR A 167 -6.26 -3.02 -30.30
CA TYR A 167 -5.34 -3.57 -31.29
C TYR A 167 -4.20 -2.59 -31.60
N ALA A 168 -4.51 -1.29 -31.72
CA ALA A 168 -3.53 -0.23 -31.91
C ALA A 168 -2.51 -0.16 -30.76
N ASP A 169 -2.97 -0.23 -29.50
CA ASP A 169 -2.08 -0.24 -28.33
C ASP A 169 -1.14 -1.46 -28.34
N LYS A 170 -1.66 -2.64 -28.71
CA LYS A 170 -0.84 -3.87 -28.80
C LYS A 170 0.24 -3.75 -29.86
N VAL A 171 -0.10 -3.22 -31.03
CA VAL A 171 0.84 -2.99 -32.13
C VAL A 171 1.91 -2.00 -31.69
N LYS A 172 1.52 -0.84 -31.14
CA LYS A 172 2.45 0.18 -30.65
C LYS A 172 3.40 -0.37 -29.58
N ASN A 173 2.88 -1.06 -28.56
CA ASN A 173 3.70 -1.66 -27.51
C ASN A 173 4.69 -2.70 -28.05
N LYS A 174 4.28 -3.47 -29.08
CA LYS A 174 5.18 -4.43 -29.76
C LYS A 174 6.28 -3.70 -30.53
N PHE A 175 5.95 -2.61 -31.24
CA PHE A 175 6.91 -1.75 -31.92
C PHE A 175 7.89 -1.13 -30.92
N ASP A 176 7.40 -0.47 -29.87
CA ASP A 176 8.24 0.19 -28.86
C ASP A 176 9.24 -0.82 -28.24
N LYS A 177 8.76 -2.01 -27.83
CA LYS A 177 9.63 -3.10 -27.33
C LYS A 177 10.67 -3.58 -28.34
N MET A 178 10.32 -3.68 -29.61
CA MET A 178 11.23 -4.14 -30.66
C MET A 178 12.43 -3.20 -30.84
N TYR A 179 12.22 -1.90 -30.67
CA TYR A 179 13.25 -0.88 -30.79
C TYR A 179 13.87 -0.48 -29.44
N GLY A 180 13.56 -1.19 -28.35
CA GLY A 180 14.04 -0.85 -27.01
C GLY A 180 13.51 0.48 -26.48
N LEU A 181 12.43 1.02 -27.06
CA LEU A 181 11.78 2.22 -26.58
C LEU A 181 10.92 1.88 -25.36
N VAL A 182 11.02 2.69 -24.32
CA VAL A 182 10.19 2.53 -23.12
C VAL A 182 8.75 2.96 -23.46
N PRO A 183 7.76 2.07 -23.34
CA PRO A 183 6.39 2.41 -23.71
C PRO A 183 5.84 3.49 -22.75
N ARG A 184 5.57 4.68 -23.28
CA ARG A 184 5.08 5.84 -22.51
C ARG A 184 3.57 5.79 -22.25
N SER A 185 3.03 4.62 -21.89
CA SER A 185 1.58 4.47 -21.64
C SER A 185 1.16 5.01 -20.28
N VAL A 186 2.05 4.92 -19.29
CA VAL A 186 1.87 5.42 -17.93
C VAL A 186 3.16 6.08 -17.50
N SER A 187 3.07 7.34 -17.07
CA SER A 187 4.17 8.06 -16.44
C SER A 187 4.01 8.07 -14.93
N VAL A 188 5.09 7.76 -14.23
CA VAL A 188 5.21 7.78 -12.78
C VAL A 188 6.30 8.78 -12.42
N LEU A 189 5.93 9.78 -11.64
CA LEU A 189 6.84 10.73 -11.03
C LEU A 189 7.33 10.14 -9.71
N ILE A 190 8.64 10.13 -9.51
CA ILE A 190 9.30 9.70 -8.28
C ILE A 190 10.11 10.89 -7.80
N ALA A 191 9.89 11.33 -6.56
CA ALA A 191 10.69 12.37 -5.93
C ALA A 191 11.22 11.84 -4.60
N GLU A 192 12.54 11.87 -4.42
CA GLU A 192 13.22 11.31 -3.26
C GLU A 192 14.13 12.35 -2.61
N GLU A 193 14.14 12.38 -1.28
CA GLU A 193 15.09 13.13 -0.47
C GLU A 193 15.72 12.18 0.54
N SER A 194 17.03 12.33 0.77
CA SER A 194 17.77 11.47 1.69
C SER A 194 17.13 11.43 3.09
N GLY A 195 16.90 10.23 3.60
CA GLY A 195 16.29 10.04 4.93
C GLY A 195 14.77 10.21 4.98
N LYS A 196 14.11 10.59 3.87
CA LYS A 196 12.65 10.66 3.76
C LYS A 196 12.11 9.55 2.86
N MET A 197 10.82 9.29 2.98
CA MET A 197 10.15 8.36 2.06
C MET A 197 9.93 9.03 0.71
N PRO A 198 10.13 8.31 -0.41
CA PRO A 198 9.93 8.86 -1.73
C PRO A 198 8.45 9.14 -1.99
N LEU A 199 8.18 10.25 -2.65
CA LEU A 199 6.87 10.53 -3.23
C LEU A 199 6.77 9.83 -4.58
N ILE A 200 5.86 8.87 -4.69
CA ILE A 200 5.58 8.16 -5.95
C ILE A 200 4.18 8.54 -6.41
N ARG A 201 4.08 9.16 -7.59
CA ARG A 201 2.81 9.61 -8.16
C ARG A 201 2.67 9.22 -9.60
N LYS A 202 1.66 8.41 -9.90
CA LYS A 202 1.22 8.16 -11.26
C LYS A 202 0.53 9.40 -11.81
N THR A 203 0.84 9.77 -13.05
CA THR A 203 0.15 10.84 -13.78
C THR A 203 -1.23 10.38 -14.23
N GLU A 204 -2.25 11.23 -14.03
CA GLU A 204 -3.61 10.94 -14.48
C GLU A 204 -3.80 11.19 -15.98
N SER A 205 -4.86 10.62 -16.56
CA SER A 205 -5.07 10.67 -18.03
C SER A 205 -5.25 12.10 -18.58
N ASN A 206 -5.63 13.05 -17.72
CA ASN A 206 -5.89 14.45 -18.09
C ASN A 206 -4.82 15.41 -17.56
N GLU A 207 -3.76 14.89 -16.96
CA GLU A 207 -2.71 15.68 -16.32
C GLU A 207 -1.40 15.54 -17.11
N THR A 208 -0.66 16.64 -17.27
CA THR A 208 0.71 16.58 -17.80
C THR A 208 1.69 16.25 -16.68
N ILE A 209 2.84 15.69 -17.03
CA ILE A 209 3.87 15.38 -16.02
C ILE A 209 4.35 16.64 -15.28
N VAL A 210 4.41 17.77 -15.98
CA VAL A 210 4.75 19.09 -15.42
C VAL A 210 3.69 19.54 -14.42
N ASN A 211 2.40 19.37 -14.72
CA ASN A 211 1.34 19.71 -13.78
C ASN A 211 1.37 18.82 -12.54
N ASN A 212 1.62 17.52 -12.71
CA ASN A 212 1.77 16.59 -11.60
C ASN A 212 2.94 17.00 -10.69
N PHE A 213 4.09 17.35 -11.28
CA PHE A 213 5.25 17.86 -10.58
C PHE A 213 4.94 19.16 -9.81
N ASN A 214 4.32 20.14 -10.45
CA ASN A 214 3.98 21.42 -9.83
C ASN A 214 3.00 21.23 -8.65
N ASN A 215 1.98 20.39 -8.83
CA ASN A 215 0.93 20.20 -7.85
C ASN A 215 1.36 19.34 -6.65
N ASN A 216 2.28 18.39 -6.85
CA ASN A 216 2.63 17.40 -5.83
C ASN A 216 4.05 17.55 -5.27
N VAL A 217 5.04 17.91 -6.09
CA VAL A 217 6.45 18.03 -5.66
C VAL A 217 6.77 19.46 -5.26
N LEU A 218 6.56 20.45 -6.15
CA LEU A 218 6.85 21.86 -5.83
C LEU A 218 6.01 22.37 -4.66
N LYS A 219 4.76 21.90 -4.54
CA LYS A 219 3.86 22.32 -3.47
C LYS A 219 4.36 21.97 -2.06
N ILE A 220 5.09 20.85 -1.92
CA ILE A 220 5.60 20.37 -0.63
C ILE A 220 7.08 20.72 -0.43
N ALA A 221 7.75 21.26 -1.44
CA ALA A 221 9.15 21.65 -1.33
C ALA A 221 9.30 22.98 -0.58
N SER A 222 10.34 23.07 0.25
CA SER A 222 10.78 24.33 0.84
C SER A 222 11.26 25.30 -0.25
N LYS A 223 11.23 26.62 0.02
CA LYS A 223 11.69 27.63 -0.95
C LYS A 223 13.19 27.51 -1.27
N ASP A 224 13.97 26.97 -0.34
CA ASP A 224 15.42 26.84 -0.45
C ASP A 224 15.84 25.43 -0.91
N CYS A 225 14.88 24.59 -1.29
CA CYS A 225 15.10 23.23 -1.75
C CYS A 225 15.76 23.24 -3.14
N TYR A 226 16.80 22.42 -3.30
CA TYR A 226 17.45 22.20 -4.59
C TYR A 226 16.90 20.93 -5.24
N MET A 227 16.39 21.05 -6.47
CA MET A 227 15.84 19.91 -7.20
C MET A 227 16.80 19.47 -8.30
N ARG A 228 17.23 18.22 -8.24
CA ARG A 228 17.95 17.55 -9.33
C ARG A 228 16.93 16.80 -10.17
N THR A 229 16.90 17.12 -11.45
CA THR A 229 15.96 16.51 -12.39
C THR A 229 16.73 16.05 -13.61
N ASP A 230 16.60 14.78 -13.98
CA ASP A 230 17.37 14.25 -15.09
C ASP A 230 16.82 14.70 -16.46
N HIS A 231 15.53 15.10 -16.56
CA HIS A 231 14.86 15.39 -17.83
C HIS A 231 13.77 16.50 -17.79
N PHE A 232 14.16 17.76 -17.56
CA PHE A 232 13.36 18.94 -17.94
C PHE A 232 14.20 19.93 -18.76
N THR A 233 14.58 19.54 -19.97
CA THR A 233 15.05 20.45 -21.03
C THR A 233 14.22 20.23 -22.29
#